data_AF-A0ABD0R1X5-F1
#
_entry.id   AF-A0ABD0R1X5-F1
#
_cell.length_a   1.000
_cell.length_b   1.000
_cell.length_c   1.000
_cell.angle_alpha   90.00
_cell.angle_beta   90.00
_cell.angle_gamma   90.00
#
_symmetry.space_group_name_H-M   'P 1'
#
loop_
_entity.id
_entity.type
_entity.pdbx_description
1 polymer ?
#
loop_
_entity_poly.entity_id
_entity_poly.type
_entity_poly.pdbx_seq_one_letter_code
_entity_poly.pdbx_strand_id
1 'polypeptide(L)' 'SLATVEETVVRDKAVESLRKISHEHSPVDLEVHFEPLVKRLASGDWFTSRTSACGLFSVCYPRVSSTVKAEIR' A
#
# COMPACT_ATOMS: atom_id res chain seq x y z
N SER A 1 -7.67 10.51 0.28
CA SER A 1 -7.86 9.04 0.29
C SER A 1 -8.28 8.64 1.70
N LEU A 2 -9.12 7.61 1.89
CA LEU A 2 -9.52 7.15 3.24
C LEU A 2 -8.31 6.66 4.07
N ALA A 3 -7.23 6.25 3.42
CA ALA A 3 -6.00 5.85 4.09
C ALA A 3 -5.16 7.03 4.64
N THR A 4 -5.58 8.29 4.45
CA THR A 4 -4.82 9.47 4.90
C THR A 4 -5.53 10.31 5.94
N VAL A 5 -6.79 10.00 6.28
CA VAL A 5 -7.61 10.76 7.25
C VAL A 5 -7.05 10.62 8.68
N GLU A 6 -7.32 11.56 9.58
CA GLU A 6 -6.80 11.51 10.96
C GLU A 6 -7.46 10.44 11.84
N GLU A 7 -8.70 10.06 11.54
CA GLU A 7 -9.42 9.01 12.26
C GLU A 7 -8.77 7.63 12.03
N THR A 8 -8.23 7.02 13.09
CA THR A 8 -7.50 5.76 13.03
C THR A 8 -8.39 4.62 12.55
N VAL A 9 -9.62 4.55 13.04
CA VAL A 9 -10.55 3.46 12.70
C VAL A 9 -10.87 3.46 11.20
N VAL A 10 -11.01 4.64 10.59
CA VAL A 10 -11.25 4.77 9.16
C VAL A 10 -10.03 4.34 8.35
N ARG A 11 -8.82 4.74 8.77
CA ARG A 11 -7.58 4.32 8.09
C ARG A 11 -7.37 2.82 8.17
N ASP A 12 -7.57 2.22 9.34
CA ASP A 12 -7.39 0.78 9.54
C ASP A 12 -8.33 -0.02 8.64
N LYS A 13 -9.58 0.43 8.52
CA LYS A 13 -10.55 -0.18 7.59
C LYS A 13 -10.20 0.03 6.12
N ALA A 14 -9.66 1.20 5.77
CA ALA A 14 -9.17 1.44 4.41
C ALA A 14 -8.00 0.51 4.06
N VAL A 15 -7.02 0.36 4.97
CA VAL A 15 -5.88 -0.55 4.80
C VAL A 15 -6.34 -2.02 4.73
N GLU A 16 -7.26 -2.43 5.59
CA GLU A 16 -7.85 -3.79 5.56
C GLU A 16 -8.49 -4.09 4.19
N SER A 17 -9.26 -3.14 3.66
CA SER A 17 -9.89 -3.28 2.33
C SER A 17 -8.85 -3.34 1.21
N LEU A 18 -7.84 -2.47 1.24
CA LEU A 18 -6.75 -2.47 0.27
C LEU A 18 -5.97 -3.80 0.26
N ARG A 19 -5.72 -4.39 1.44
CA ARG A 19 -5.09 -5.71 1.55
C ARG A 19 -5.92 -6.78 0.86
N LYS A 20 -7.25 -6.81 1.09
CA LYS A 20 -8.16 -7.77 0.42
C LYS A 20 -8.12 -7.62 -1.10
N ILE A 21 -8.27 -6.39 -1.59
CA ILE A 21 -8.25 -6.09 -3.03
C ILE A 21 -6.88 -6.41 -3.67
N SER A 22 -5.78 -6.27 -2.93
CA SER A 22 -4.44 -6.62 -3.43
C SER A 22 -4.33 -8.10 -3.84
N HIS A 23 -5.09 -8.99 -3.19
CA HIS A 23 -5.08 -10.41 -3.53
C HIS A 23 -5.74 -10.69 -4.88
N GLU A 24 -6.71 -9.86 -5.29
CA GLU A 24 -7.41 -9.97 -6.57
C GLU A 24 -6.62 -9.38 -7.74
N HIS A 25 -5.57 -8.59 -7.47
CA HIS A 25 -4.73 -8.04 -8.53
C HIS A 25 -3.84 -9.12 -9.15
N SER A 26 -3.63 -9.07 -10.46
CA SER A 26 -2.54 -9.82 -11.08
C SER A 26 -1.17 -9.26 -10.61
N PRO A 27 -0.07 -10.02 -10.74
CA PRO A 27 1.27 -9.49 -10.45
C PRO A 27 1.59 -8.20 -11.21
N VAL A 28 1.14 -8.10 -12.47
CA VAL A 28 1.33 -6.90 -13.30
C VAL A 28 0.54 -5.72 -12.74
N ASP A 29 -0.74 -5.93 -12.38
CA ASP A 29 -1.56 -4.86 -11.80
C ASP A 29 -1.06 -4.42 -10.42
N LEU A 30 -0.48 -5.35 -9.65
CA LEU A 30 0.19 -5.01 -8.40
C LEU A 30 1.34 -4.04 -8.64
N GLU A 31 2.18 -4.26 -9.65
CA GLU A 31 3.30 -3.37 -9.97
C GLU A 31 2.85 -2.06 -10.61
N VAL A 32 1.83 -2.07 -11.47
CA VAL A 32 1.40 -0.88 -12.22
C VAL A 32 0.49 0.04 -11.40
N HIS A 33 -0.30 -0.51 -10.47
CA HIS A 33 -1.32 0.25 -9.74
C HIS A 33 -1.12 0.24 -8.23
N PHE A 34 -0.91 -0.94 -7.64
CA PHE A 34 -0.87 -1.08 -6.18
C PHE A 34 0.45 -0.56 -5.59
N GLU A 35 1.58 -0.88 -6.21
CA GLU A 35 2.88 -0.43 -5.78
C GLU A 35 3.03 1.10 -5.81
N PRO A 36 2.60 1.82 -6.87
CA PRO A 36 2.65 3.27 -6.88
C PRO A 36 1.74 3.90 -5.83
N LEU A 37 0.61 3.26 -5.49
CA LEU A 37 -0.23 3.68 -4.37
C LEU A 37 0.55 3.60 -3.05
N VAL A 38 1.20 2.47 -2.78
CA VAL A 38 1.98 2.27 -1.54
C VAL A 38 3.12 3.28 -1.46
N LYS A 39 3.85 3.53 -2.56
CA LYS A 39 4.89 4.58 -2.63
C LYS A 39 4.34 5.96 -2.31
N ARG A 40 3.22 6.37 -2.94
CA ARG A 40 2.58 7.67 -2.64
C ARG A 40 2.17 7.79 -1.17
N LEU A 41 1.71 6.70 -0.56
CA LEU A 41 1.35 6.71 0.86
C LEU A 41 2.60 6.85 1.74
N ALA A 42 3.67 6.12 1.41
CA ALA A 42 4.93 6.12 2.15
C ALA A 42 5.72 7.43 2.03
N SER A 43 5.65 8.10 0.89
CA SER A 43 6.28 9.41 0.64
C SER A 43 5.36 10.59 0.92
N GLY A 44 4.16 10.36 1.48
CA GLY A 44 3.21 11.42 1.77
C GLY A 44 3.68 12.34 2.91
N ASP A 45 3.35 13.63 2.79
CA ASP A 45 3.73 14.66 3.78
C ASP A 45 3.16 14.36 5.18
N TRP A 46 1.98 13.75 5.24
CA TRP A 46 1.27 13.45 6.47
C TRP A 46 1.69 12.11 7.09
N PHE A 47 1.96 12.11 8.40
CA PHE A 47 2.33 10.88 9.13
C PHE A 47 1.24 9.80 9.06
N THR A 48 -0.03 10.19 8.97
CA THR A 48 -1.17 9.30 8.83
C THR A 48 -1.09 8.47 7.55
N SER A 49 -0.68 9.11 6.46
CA SER A 49 -0.42 8.45 5.17
C SER A 49 0.70 7.41 5.28
N ARG A 50 1.83 7.81 5.89
CA ARG A 50 2.99 6.92 6.06
C ARG A 50 2.67 5.73 6.96
N THR A 51 1.89 5.94 8.01
CA THR A 51 1.41 4.88 8.91
C THR A 51 0.57 3.85 8.16
N SER A 52 -0.33 4.28 7.29
CA SER A 52 -1.14 3.37 6.47
C SER A 52 -0.28 2.55 5.48
N ALA A 53 0.79 3.13 4.94
CA ALA A 53 1.69 2.43 4.02
C ALA A 53 2.35 1.20 4.66
N CYS A 54 2.70 1.27 5.95
CA CYS A 54 3.30 0.16 6.70
C CYS A 54 2.45 -1.12 6.63
N GLY A 55 1.13 -0.98 6.58
CA GLY A 55 0.20 -2.12 6.49
C GLY A 55 0.09 -2.77 5.11
N LEU A 56 0.72 -2.20 4.07
CA LEU A 56 0.52 -2.60 2.67
C LEU A 56 1.75 -3.25 2.03
N PHE A 57 2.98 -2.96 2.48
CA PHE A 57 4.19 -3.55 1.91
C PHE A 57 4.19 -5.09 1.96
N SER A 58 3.71 -5.67 3.07
CA SER A 58 3.69 -7.13 3.26
C SER A 58 2.86 -7.90 2.24
N VAL A 59 1.81 -7.30 1.67
CA VAL A 59 0.91 -7.99 0.73
C VAL A 59 1.38 -7.91 -0.72
N CYS A 60 2.08 -6.86 -1.11
CA CYS A 60 2.63 -6.73 -2.46
C CYS A 60 4.03 -7.33 -2.58
N TYR A 61 4.88 -7.22 -1.55
CA TYR A 61 6.28 -7.64 -1.60
C TYR A 61 6.51 -9.04 -2.19
N PRO A 62 5.82 -10.13 -1.77
CA PRO A 62 6.12 -11.46 -2.31
C PRO A 62 5.80 -11.62 -3.80
N ARG A 63 4.89 -10.80 -4.35
CA ARG A 63 4.26 -10.98 -5.67
C ARG A 63 4.80 -10.05 -6.75
N VAL A 64 5.64 -9.09 -6.38
CA VAL A 64 6.31 -8.18 -7.33
C VAL A 64 7.71 -8.67 -7.69
N SER A 65 8.24 -8.16 -8.79
CA SER A 65 9.55 -8.47 -9.36
C SER A 65 10.69 -8.10 -8.41
N SER A 66 11.85 -8.71 -8.62
CA SER A 66 13.05 -8.43 -7.80
C SER A 66 13.48 -6.97 -7.85
N THR A 67 13.29 -6.30 -8.99
CA THR A 67 13.54 -4.86 -9.16
C THR A 67 12.66 -4.05 -8.22
N VAL A 68 11.34 -4.29 -8.25
CA VAL A 68 10.40 -3.59 -7.38
C VAL A 68 10.66 -3.92 -5.91
N LYS A 69 10.96 -5.17 -5.57
CA LYS A 69 11.36 -5.58 -4.20
C LYS A 69 12.55 -4.79 -3.67
N ALA A 70 13.50 -4.41 -4.53
CA ALA A 70 14.66 -3.61 -4.13
C ALA A 70 14.28 -2.14 -3.86
N GLU A 71 13.27 -1.62 -4.55
CA GLU A 71 12.81 -0.24 -4.40
C GLU A 71 11.93 -0.02 -3.16
N ILE A 72 11.24 -1.06 -2.69
CA ILE A 72 10.32 -1.00 -1.55
C ILE A 72 10.91 -1.57 -0.24
N ARG A 73 12.23 -1.84 -0.23
CA ARG A 73 12.98 -2.33 0.93
C ARG A 73 13.43 -1.19 1.85
#